data_AF-X1FDC5-F1
#
_entry.id   AF-X1FDC5-F1
#
_cell.length_a   1.000
_cell.length_b   1.000
_cell.length_c   1.000
_cell.angle_alpha   90.00
_cell.angle_beta   90.00
_cell.angle_gamma   90.00
#
_symmetry.space_group_name_H-M   'P 1'
#
loop_
_entity.id
_entity.type
_entity.pdbx_description
1 polymer ?
#
loop_
_entity_poly.entity_id
_entity_poly.type
_entity_poly.pdbx_seq_one_letter_code
_entity_poly.pdbx_strand_id
1 'polypeptide(L)' 'YTDFTKSLFIHTNLTKADFTESINYNIDPNQNEIKNAKFSFPEVVSLLNHFDIEIDGIN' A
#
# COMPACT_ATOMS: atom_id res chain seq x y z
N TYR A 1 -13.02 -5.50 -4.67
CA TYR A 1 -11.97 -6.54 -4.80
C TYR A 1 -11.16 -6.37 -6.08
N THR A 2 -9.84 -6.22 -5.98
CA THR A 2 -8.89 -6.14 -7.12
C THR A 2 -7.54 -6.71 -6.69
N ASP A 3 -6.90 -7.53 -7.53
CA ASP A 3 -5.57 -8.08 -7.28
C ASP A 3 -4.52 -7.31 -8.10
N PHE A 4 -3.56 -6.69 -7.43
CA PHE A 4 -2.50 -5.89 -8.05
C PHE A 4 -1.17 -6.62 -8.21
N THR A 5 -1.15 -7.96 -8.12
CA THR A 5 0.04 -8.76 -8.34
C THR A 5 0.82 -8.30 -9.58
N LYS A 6 2.10 -7.97 -9.40
CA LYS A 6 3.04 -7.46 -10.44
C LYS A 6 2.70 -6.10 -11.05
N SER A 7 1.72 -5.37 -10.49
CA SER A 7 1.48 -3.98 -10.87
C SER A 7 2.61 -3.08 -10.38
N LEU A 8 2.89 -2.01 -11.13
CA LEU A 8 3.97 -1.06 -10.84
C LEU A 8 3.40 0.30 -10.45
N PHE A 9 3.77 0.80 -9.27
CA PHE A 9 3.46 2.15 -8.80
C PHE A 9 4.76 2.89 -8.45
N ILE A 10 5.24 3.72 -9.38
CA ILE A 10 6.46 4.54 -9.21
C ILE A 10 6.13 5.96 -9.65
N HIS A 11 6.34 6.94 -8.75
CA HIS A 11 6.04 8.34 -9.00
C HIS A 11 4.59 8.60 -9.41
N THR A 12 3.66 7.82 -8.85
CA THR A 12 2.23 7.90 -9.16
C THR A 12 1.50 8.78 -8.15
N ASN A 13 0.57 9.62 -8.62
CA ASN A 13 -0.38 10.31 -7.75
C ASN A 13 -1.59 9.41 -7.46
N LEU A 14 -1.68 8.94 -6.23
CA LEU A 14 -2.74 8.10 -5.69
C LEU A 14 -3.61 8.85 -4.68
N THR A 15 -3.61 10.19 -4.72
CA THR A 15 -4.39 11.02 -3.82
C THR A 15 -5.87 10.67 -3.90
N LYS A 16 -6.47 10.34 -2.75
CA LYS A 16 -7.87 9.90 -2.60
C LYS A 16 -8.23 8.61 -3.35
N ALA A 17 -7.26 7.85 -3.85
CA ALA A 17 -7.51 6.54 -4.42
C ALA A 17 -8.10 5.59 -3.37
N ASP A 18 -8.96 4.68 -3.80
CA ASP A 18 -9.60 3.70 -2.93
C ASP A 18 -9.06 2.30 -3.26
N PHE A 19 -8.18 1.79 -2.41
CA PHE A 19 -7.62 0.43 -2.46
C PHE A 19 -8.32 -0.50 -1.47
N THR A 20 -9.52 -0.15 -0.96
CA THR A 20 -10.27 -1.08 -0.12
C THR A 20 -10.59 -2.37 -0.88
N GLU A 21 -10.53 -3.50 -0.17
CA GLU A 21 -10.63 -4.87 -0.73
C GLU A 21 -9.59 -5.22 -1.81
N SER A 22 -8.59 -4.37 -2.04
CA SER A 22 -7.50 -4.67 -2.96
C SER A 22 -6.41 -5.45 -2.23
N ILE A 23 -5.71 -6.32 -2.95
CA ILE A 23 -4.63 -7.17 -2.43
C ILE A 23 -3.39 -7.09 -3.32
N ASN A 24 -2.24 -7.47 -2.78
CA ASN A 24 -0.96 -7.62 -3.49
C ASN A 24 -0.46 -6.35 -4.19
N TYR A 25 -0.82 -5.16 -3.68
CA TYR A 25 -0.22 -3.92 -4.15
C TYR A 25 1.14 -3.71 -3.48
N ASN A 26 2.12 -3.27 -4.26
CA ASN A 26 3.43 -2.87 -3.78
C ASN A 26 3.58 -1.36 -4.00
N ILE A 27 3.19 -0.58 -2.99
CA ILE A 27 3.17 0.89 -3.06
C ILE A 27 4.13 1.43 -2.01
N ASP A 28 5.27 1.94 -2.46
CA ASP A 28 6.20 2.68 -1.61
C ASP A 28 5.64 4.08 -1.32
N PRO A 29 5.29 4.41 -0.06
CA PRO A 29 4.79 5.73 0.31
C PRO A 29 5.82 6.85 0.11
N ASN A 30 7.12 6.53 0.04
CA ASN A 30 8.19 7.49 -0.18
C ASN A 30 8.36 7.85 -1.66
N GLN A 31 7.79 7.04 -2.58
CA GLN A 31 7.90 7.24 -4.02
C GLN A 31 6.59 7.65 -4.68
N ASN A 32 5.47 7.63 -3.96
CA ASN A 32 4.12 7.87 -4.48
C ASN A 32 3.33 8.84 -3.58
N GLU A 33 2.44 9.66 -4.17
CA GLU A 33 1.57 10.54 -3.38
C GLU A 33 0.30 9.79 -2.96
N ILE A 34 0.22 9.36 -1.69
CA ILE A 34 -0.91 8.56 -1.17
C ILE A 34 -1.87 9.36 -0.27
N LYS A 35 -1.88 10.69 -0.38
CA LYS A 35 -2.64 11.55 0.52
C LYS A 35 -4.14 11.21 0.47
N ASN A 36 -4.73 10.91 1.63
CA ASN A 36 -6.13 10.50 1.77
C ASN A 36 -6.53 9.24 0.96
N ALA A 37 -5.56 8.43 0.51
CA ALA A 37 -5.87 7.13 -0.06
C ALA A 37 -6.44 6.21 1.02
N LYS A 38 -7.33 5.29 0.64
CA LYS A 38 -7.96 4.33 1.55
C LYS A 38 -7.41 2.94 1.30
N PHE A 39 -7.14 2.22 2.38
CA PHE A 39 -6.63 0.86 2.36
C PHE A 39 -7.38 0.01 3.40
N SER A 40 -7.43 -1.30 3.18
CA SER A 40 -8.02 -2.25 4.13
C SER A 40 -6.94 -2.90 5.00
N PHE A 41 -7.22 -3.11 6.29
CA PHE A 41 -6.48 -4.06 7.12
C PHE A 41 -6.89 -5.51 6.75
N PRO A 42 -5.98 -6.49 6.73
CA PRO A 42 -4.55 -6.38 7.07
C PRO A 42 -3.66 -5.84 5.95
N GLU A 43 -4.13 -5.79 4.71
CA GLU A 43 -3.29 -5.51 3.53
C GLU A 43 -2.50 -4.20 3.61
N VAL A 44 -3.04 -3.15 4.25
CA VAL A 44 -2.37 -1.85 4.43
C VAL A 44 -1.00 -1.95 5.10
N VAL A 45 -0.76 -3.02 5.87
CA VAL A 45 0.53 -3.31 6.49
C VAL A 45 1.65 -3.42 5.44
N SER A 46 1.33 -3.87 4.21
CA SER A 46 2.30 -3.95 3.11
C SER A 46 2.99 -2.61 2.79
N LEU A 47 2.33 -1.48 3.06
CA LEU A 47 2.94 -0.15 2.90
C LEU A 47 4.17 0.03 3.81
N LEU A 48 4.21 -0.70 4.92
CA LEU A 48 5.31 -0.64 5.89
C LEU A 48 6.54 -1.43 5.45
N ASN A 49 6.43 -2.33 4.46
CA ASN A 49 7.53 -3.15 3.95
C ASN A 49 8.68 -2.33 3.34
N HIS A 50 8.45 -1.06 3.04
CA HIS A 50 9.44 -0.13 2.47
C HIS A 50 10.28 0.59 3.53
N PHE A 51 10.04 0.33 4.81
CA PHE A 51 10.81 0.89 5.91
C PHE A 51 11.61 -0.21 6.60
N ASP A 52 12.80 0.13 7.08
CA ASP A 52 13.66 -0.76 7.87
C ASP A 52 13.19 -0.77 9.33
N ILE A 53 12.02 -1.38 9.57
CA ILE A 53 11.36 -1.41 10.88
C ILE A 53 10.87 -2.82 11.21
N GLU A 54 10.86 -3.14 12.49
CA GLU A 54 10.23 -4.34 13.03
C GLU A 54 8.79 -4.02 13.43
N ILE A 55 7.84 -4.90 13.09
CA ILE A 55 6.44 -4.75 13.46
C ILE A 55 6.10 -5.82 14.50
N ASP A 56 5.85 -5.37 15.73
CA ASP A 56 5.34 -6.24 16.79
C ASP A 56 3.81 -6.46 16.66
N GLY A 57 3.33 -7.64 17.02
CA GLY A 57 1.89 -7.99 17.00
C GLY A 57 1.32 -8.41 15.64
N ILE A 58 2.16 -8.57 14.61
CA ILE A 58 1.79 -9.19 13.33
C ILE A 58 2.58 -10.51 13.24
N ASN A 59 1.89 -11.64 13.44
CA ASN A 59 2.47 -12.99 13.33
C ASN A 59 2.54 -13.45 11.87
#